data_AF-A0AAN9G382-F1
#
_entry.id   AF-A0AAN9G382-F1
#
_cell.length_a   1.000
_cell.length_b   1.000
_cell.length_c   1.000
_cell.angle_alpha   90.00
_cell.angle_beta   90.00
_cell.angle_gamma   90.00
#
_symmetry.space_group_name_H-M   'P 1'
#
loop_
_entity.id
_entity.type
_entity.pdbx_description
1 polymer ?
#
loop_
_entity_poly.entity_id
_entity_poly.type
_entity_poly.pdbx_seq_one_letter_code
_entity_poly.pdbx_strand_id
1 'polypeptide(L)'
;MNTVRVLLVIFITLQEAKATRAVCSNSVRCDFESTYCEFDDGSNGTDTDTWFRGSKWEMLHGHRGRFMYAYRGSADNSGRTTVDLTSPSVCSQTPIQVSFEYIVNKNNSQLQVLTRCDGQDSTDVHTYSQHVHTWKNDSITLYPCPHGDTTVVFRGSLNVASAVGVDTVSIMTGKVFDL
;
A
#
# COMPACT_ATOMS: atom_id res chain seq x y z
N MET A 1 30.37 56.66 37.30
CA MET A 1 29.04 56.12 37.63
C MET A 1 28.50 55.39 36.41
N ASN A 2 28.37 54.07 36.59
CA ASN A 2 27.58 53.03 35.90
C ASN A 2 27.47 52.98 34.37
N THR A 3 28.23 52.04 33.79
CA THR A 3 27.97 51.42 32.49
C THR A 3 27.04 50.22 32.70
N VAL A 4 25.83 50.26 32.15
CA VAL A 4 24.88 49.14 32.20
C VAL A 4 25.20 48.19 31.04
N ARG A 5 25.61 46.95 31.35
CA ARG A 5 25.67 45.85 30.37
C ARG A 5 24.34 45.10 30.44
N VAL A 6 23.56 45.18 29.35
CA VAL A 6 22.38 44.36 29.16
C VAL A 6 22.85 43.00 28.64
N LEU A 7 22.74 41.96 29.47
CA LEU A 7 22.91 40.59 29.02
C LEU A 7 21.61 40.14 28.33
N LEU A 8 21.69 39.88 27.03
CA LEU A 8 20.63 39.23 26.28
C LEU A 8 20.74 37.71 26.54
N VAL A 9 19.84 37.18 27.37
CA VAL A 9 19.73 35.72 27.58
C VAL A 9 18.73 35.19 26.57
N ILE A 10 19.23 34.48 25.56
CA ILE A 10 18.40 33.75 24.58
C ILE A 10 18.07 32.39 25.19
N PHE A 11 16.82 32.19 25.61
CA PHE A 11 16.29 30.87 25.96
C PHE A 11 15.85 30.18 24.67
N ILE A 12 16.66 29.25 24.16
CA ILE A 12 16.21 28.28 23.16
C ILE A 12 15.55 27.13 23.94
N THR A 13 14.23 27.11 23.97
CA THR A 13 13.50 25.90 24.36
C THR A 13 13.65 24.88 23.23
N LEU A 14 14.47 23.85 23.43
CA LEU A 14 14.32 22.60 22.70
C LEU A 14 12.97 22.00 23.12
N GLN A 15 11.90 22.34 22.39
CA GLN A 15 10.76 21.45 22.32
C GLN A 15 11.28 20.19 21.63
N GLU A 16 11.60 19.18 22.42
CA GLU A 16 11.60 17.81 21.94
C GLU A 16 10.19 17.56 21.36
N ALA A 17 10.07 17.70 20.04
CA ALA A 17 9.01 17.07 19.31
C ALA A 17 9.25 15.56 19.49
N LYS A 18 8.73 15.03 20.59
CA LYS A 18 8.57 13.61 20.80
C LYS A 18 7.50 13.21 19.80
N ALA A 19 7.91 13.02 18.54
CA ALA A 19 7.11 12.32 17.56
C ALA A 19 6.75 10.99 18.24
N THR A 20 5.50 10.86 18.65
CA THR A 20 4.92 9.59 19.01
C THR A 20 5.14 8.71 17.79
N ARG A 21 6.20 7.90 17.81
CA ARG A 21 6.45 6.91 16.76
C ARG A 21 5.14 6.17 16.54
N ALA A 22 4.65 6.16 15.31
CA ALA A 22 3.46 5.39 15.01
C ALA A 22 3.74 3.94 15.43
N VAL A 23 2.73 3.28 15.99
CA VAL A 23 2.87 1.87 16.37
C VAL A 23 2.84 1.08 15.07
N CYS A 24 4.01 0.79 14.54
CA CYS A 24 4.22 -0.06 13.36
C CYS A 24 4.32 -1.55 13.77
N SER A 25 3.94 -2.45 12.87
CA SER A 25 4.04 -3.90 13.09
C SER A 25 5.29 -4.51 12.44
N ASN A 26 5.74 -5.67 12.94
CA ASN A 26 6.77 -6.48 12.27
C ASN A 26 6.17 -7.40 11.18
N SER A 27 4.85 -7.52 11.14
CA SER A 27 4.17 -8.29 10.10
C SER A 27 2.73 -7.84 9.93
N VAL A 28 2.23 -7.90 8.70
CA VAL A 28 0.82 -7.73 8.37
C VAL A 28 0.35 -9.02 7.72
N ARG A 29 -0.79 -9.54 8.15
CA ARG A 29 -1.47 -10.64 7.47
C ARG A 29 -2.93 -10.26 7.31
N CYS A 30 -3.44 -10.35 6.09
CA CYS A 30 -4.82 -10.05 5.80
C CYS A 30 -5.37 -10.97 4.71
N ASP A 31 -6.43 -11.69 5.06
CA ASP A 31 -7.22 -12.50 4.14
C ASP A 31 -8.56 -11.84 3.79
N PHE A 32 -8.76 -10.61 4.26
CA PHE A 32 -9.96 -9.79 4.09
C PHE A 32 -11.29 -10.46 4.50
N GLU A 33 -11.32 -11.58 5.21
CA GLU A 33 -12.58 -12.32 5.46
C GLU A 33 -13.46 -11.64 6.50
N SER A 34 -12.84 -11.17 7.59
CA SER A 34 -13.55 -10.63 8.76
C SER A 34 -13.37 -9.12 8.94
N THR A 35 -12.26 -8.56 8.45
CA THR A 35 -11.91 -7.15 8.62
C THR A 35 -11.16 -6.62 7.40
N TYR A 36 -10.91 -5.30 7.37
CA TYR A 36 -10.05 -4.64 6.40
C TYR A 36 -8.57 -4.70 6.78
N CYS A 37 -8.22 -5.29 7.94
CA CYS A 37 -6.88 -5.32 8.52
C CYS A 37 -6.15 -3.97 8.48
N GLU A 38 -6.90 -2.88 8.71
CA GLU A 38 -6.39 -1.51 8.69
C GLU A 38 -5.80 -1.06 7.34
N PHE A 39 -6.12 -1.76 6.24
CA PHE A 39 -5.81 -1.26 4.90
C PHE A 39 -6.66 -0.03 4.59
N ASP A 40 -6.01 0.98 4.03
CA ASP A 40 -6.62 2.20 3.52
C ASP A 40 -6.84 2.07 2.01
N ASP A 41 -8.10 2.10 1.59
CA ASP A 41 -8.53 1.98 0.19
C ASP A 41 -8.52 3.31 -0.59
N GLY A 42 -8.01 4.38 0.03
CA GLY A 42 -7.89 5.69 -0.58
C GLY A 42 -9.24 6.39 -0.76
N SER A 43 -10.26 6.02 0.02
CA SER A 43 -11.62 6.58 -0.04
C SER A 43 -11.71 8.05 0.43
N ASN A 44 -11.14 8.95 -0.37
CA ASN A 44 -11.48 10.38 -0.41
C ASN A 44 -12.23 10.75 -1.71
N GLY A 45 -12.53 9.78 -2.58
CA GLY A 45 -13.17 9.97 -3.89
C GLY A 45 -14.52 9.26 -4.01
N THR A 46 -15.29 9.63 -5.04
CA THR A 46 -16.58 9.02 -5.42
C THR A 46 -16.44 7.51 -5.71
N ASP A 47 -17.53 6.75 -5.53
CA ASP A 47 -17.68 5.28 -5.65
C ASP A 47 -17.12 4.59 -6.94
N THR A 48 -16.39 5.29 -7.81
CA THR A 48 -15.77 4.74 -9.02
C THR A 48 -14.23 4.74 -9.01
N ASP A 49 -13.60 5.47 -8.08
CA ASP A 49 -12.14 5.66 -8.04
C ASP A 49 -11.55 5.26 -6.68
N THR A 50 -12.01 4.14 -6.12
CA THR A 50 -11.47 3.56 -4.88
C THR A 50 -11.39 2.03 -4.97
N TRP A 51 -10.64 1.41 -4.07
CA TRP A 51 -10.64 -0.04 -3.92
C TRP A 51 -11.86 -0.49 -3.12
N PHE A 52 -12.45 -1.61 -3.52
CA PHE A 52 -13.64 -2.15 -2.88
C PHE A 52 -13.40 -3.54 -2.34
N ARG A 53 -13.75 -3.74 -1.07
CA ARG A 53 -13.79 -5.08 -0.48
C ARG A 53 -15.11 -5.77 -0.84
N GLY A 54 -15.04 -6.97 -1.38
CA GLY A 54 -16.24 -7.78 -1.64
C GLY A 54 -15.92 -9.20 -2.09
N SER A 55 -16.92 -10.08 -2.07
CA SER A 55 -16.76 -11.50 -2.43
C SER A 55 -17.38 -11.88 -3.77
N LYS A 56 -18.08 -10.94 -4.44
CA LYS A 56 -18.78 -11.18 -5.70
C LYS A 56 -18.50 -10.05 -6.68
N TRP A 57 -17.45 -10.24 -7.46
CA TRP A 57 -17.13 -9.36 -8.58
C TRP A 57 -17.16 -10.19 -9.85
N GLU A 58 -18.19 -9.99 -10.66
CA GLU A 58 -18.42 -10.78 -11.88
C GLU A 58 -17.22 -10.77 -12.82
N MET A 59 -16.44 -9.67 -12.84
CA MET A 59 -15.25 -9.55 -13.69
C MET A 59 -14.00 -10.24 -13.11
N LEU A 60 -14.03 -10.64 -11.84
CA LEU A 60 -12.93 -11.31 -11.13
C LEU A 60 -13.30 -12.77 -10.82
N HIS A 61 -13.63 -13.53 -11.88
CA HIS A 61 -13.98 -14.94 -11.79
C HIS A 61 -12.95 -15.78 -11.03
N GLY A 62 -13.42 -16.86 -10.38
CA GLY A 62 -12.54 -17.91 -9.86
C GLY A 62 -11.95 -17.67 -8.47
N HIS A 63 -12.22 -16.52 -7.84
CA HIS A 63 -11.96 -16.37 -6.41
C HIS A 63 -13.00 -17.18 -5.63
N ARG A 64 -12.59 -18.00 -4.66
CA ARG A 64 -13.37 -19.10 -4.05
C ARG A 64 -14.54 -18.66 -3.14
N GLY A 65 -15.31 -17.63 -3.54
CA GLY A 65 -16.37 -17.02 -2.72
C GLY A 65 -15.84 -16.24 -1.51
N ARG A 66 -14.54 -15.99 -1.48
CA ARG A 66 -13.81 -15.29 -0.42
C ARG A 66 -13.86 -13.78 -0.64
N PHE A 67 -13.80 -13.00 0.43
CA PHE A 67 -13.64 -11.56 0.33
C PHE A 67 -12.24 -11.23 -0.21
N MET A 68 -12.16 -10.21 -1.06
CA MET A 68 -10.90 -9.66 -1.55
C MET A 68 -11.05 -8.15 -1.73
N TYR A 69 -9.94 -7.46 -1.95
CA TYR A 69 -9.98 -6.11 -2.51
C TYR A 69 -9.93 -6.14 -4.02
N ALA A 70 -10.78 -5.32 -4.64
CA ALA A 70 -10.87 -5.17 -6.08
C ALA A 70 -10.95 -3.69 -6.44
N TYR A 71 -10.19 -3.28 -7.45
CA TYR A 71 -10.38 -1.99 -8.08
C TYR A 71 -10.94 -2.21 -9.48
N ARG A 72 -12.01 -1.48 -9.81
CA ARG A 72 -12.73 -1.56 -11.07
C ARG A 72 -12.75 -0.20 -11.75
N GLY A 73 -12.36 -0.16 -13.02
CA GLY A 73 -12.53 1.02 -13.85
C GLY A 73 -13.98 1.14 -14.32
N SER A 74 -14.51 2.36 -14.31
CA SER A 74 -15.80 2.67 -14.95
C SER A 74 -15.74 2.38 -16.46
N ALA A 75 -16.89 2.02 -17.05
CA ALA A 75 -16.99 1.86 -18.50
C ALA A 75 -16.99 3.21 -19.24
N ASP A 76 -17.41 4.27 -18.55
CA ASP A 76 -17.61 5.61 -19.12
C ASP A 76 -16.37 6.50 -18.99
N ASN A 77 -15.36 6.05 -18.26
CA ASN A 77 -14.10 6.78 -18.11
C ASN A 77 -13.18 6.47 -19.29
N SER A 78 -12.82 7.49 -20.07
CA SER A 78 -11.91 7.34 -21.21
C SER A 78 -10.43 7.52 -20.80
N GLY A 79 -10.17 7.93 -19.56
CA GLY A 79 -8.84 8.18 -19.03
C GLY A 79 -8.28 7.02 -18.21
N ARG A 80 -6.95 6.97 -18.12
CA ARG A 80 -6.27 6.08 -17.17
C ARG A 80 -6.44 6.62 -15.76
N THR A 81 -7.08 5.87 -14.88
CA THR A 81 -7.20 6.18 -13.45
C THR A 81 -6.32 5.27 -12.63
N THR A 82 -5.75 5.83 -11.57
CA THR A 82 -4.84 5.12 -10.66
C THR A 82 -5.32 5.30 -9.23
N VAL A 83 -5.41 4.20 -8.49
CA VAL A 83 -5.90 4.18 -7.11
C VAL A 83 -5.00 3.27 -6.28
N ASP A 84 -4.68 3.71 -5.07
CA ASP A 84 -3.80 3.02 -4.15
C ASP A 84 -4.60 2.33 -3.04
N LEU A 85 -4.25 1.08 -2.77
CA LEU A 85 -4.62 0.34 -1.57
C LEU A 85 -3.38 0.25 -0.70
N THR A 86 -3.41 0.87 0.48
CA THR A 86 -2.24 1.05 1.34
C THR A 86 -2.36 0.16 2.57
N SER A 87 -1.34 -0.62 2.84
CA SER A 87 -1.26 -1.44 4.07
C SER A 87 -0.93 -0.60 5.31
N PRO A 88 -1.16 -1.13 6.52
CA PRO A 88 -0.63 -0.55 7.74
C PRO A 88 0.90 -0.45 7.71
N SER A 89 1.42 0.50 8.48
CA SER A 89 2.86 0.70 8.62
C SER A 89 3.58 -0.52 9.21
N VAL A 90 4.66 -0.92 8.55
CA VAL A 90 5.62 -1.90 9.05
C VAL A 90 6.96 -1.24 9.39
N CYS A 91 7.58 -1.74 10.46
CA CYS A 91 8.91 -1.31 10.87
C CYS A 91 9.95 -2.33 10.43
N SER A 92 10.73 -1.98 9.43
CA SER A 92 11.86 -2.79 8.98
C SER A 92 13.02 -1.91 8.56
N GLN A 93 14.24 -2.31 8.92
CA GLN A 93 15.47 -1.81 8.31
C GLN A 93 16.06 -2.83 7.31
N THR A 94 15.34 -3.92 7.07
CA THR A 94 15.74 -5.03 6.21
C THR A 94 14.72 -5.23 5.09
N PRO A 95 15.10 -5.82 3.95
CA PRO A 95 14.14 -6.15 2.90
C PRO A 95 12.92 -6.88 3.45
N ILE A 96 11.75 -6.52 2.93
CA ILE A 96 10.44 -7.01 3.34
C ILE A 96 9.99 -8.04 2.31
N GLN A 97 9.51 -9.19 2.77
CA GLN A 97 8.86 -10.17 1.90
C GLN A 97 7.36 -9.90 1.86
N VAL A 98 6.82 -9.76 0.65
CA VAL A 98 5.40 -9.54 0.40
C VAL A 98 4.87 -10.70 -0.44
N SER A 99 3.96 -11.49 0.14
CA SER A 99 3.26 -12.57 -0.55
C SER A 99 1.78 -12.25 -0.66
N PHE A 100 1.17 -12.51 -1.81
CA PHE A 100 -0.22 -12.14 -2.07
C PHE A 100 -0.78 -12.94 -3.26
N GLU A 101 -2.12 -13.01 -3.32
CA GLU A 101 -2.85 -13.43 -4.51
C GLU A 101 -3.29 -12.21 -5.30
N TYR A 102 -3.19 -12.29 -6.64
CA TYR A 102 -3.60 -11.21 -7.51
C TYR A 102 -4.30 -11.69 -8.78
N ILE A 103 -5.03 -10.76 -9.41
CA ILE A 103 -5.60 -10.91 -10.74
C ILE A 103 -5.51 -9.58 -11.47
N VAL A 104 -5.14 -9.63 -12.77
CA VAL A 104 -5.15 -8.49 -13.68
C VAL A 104 -6.09 -8.82 -14.83
N ASN A 105 -7.27 -8.21 -14.83
CA ASN A 105 -8.32 -8.45 -15.81
C ASN A 105 -8.21 -7.46 -16.99
N LYS A 106 -8.12 -7.96 -18.22
CA LYS A 106 -7.88 -7.25 -19.50
C LYS A 106 -6.47 -6.66 -19.65
N ASN A 107 -6.02 -6.58 -20.91
CA ASN A 107 -4.65 -6.18 -21.31
C ASN A 107 -4.29 -4.72 -21.00
N ASN A 108 -5.25 -3.89 -20.59
CA ASN A 108 -5.03 -2.46 -20.32
C ASN A 108 -5.02 -2.14 -18.81
N SER A 109 -5.13 -3.16 -17.97
CA SER A 109 -5.03 -3.04 -16.51
C SER A 109 -3.61 -3.28 -16.05
N GLN A 110 -3.25 -2.64 -14.96
CA GLN A 110 -1.96 -2.82 -14.33
C GLN A 110 -2.13 -2.84 -12.81
N LEU A 111 -1.47 -3.78 -12.15
CA LEU A 111 -1.23 -3.76 -10.72
C LEU A 111 0.25 -3.46 -10.50
N GLN A 112 0.54 -2.52 -9.63
CA GLN A 112 1.89 -2.23 -9.16
C GLN A 112 1.97 -2.47 -7.66
N VAL A 113 3.10 -2.99 -7.19
CA VAL A 113 3.38 -3.16 -5.77
C VAL A 113 4.69 -2.48 -5.46
N LEU A 114 4.66 -1.57 -4.48
CA LEU A 114 5.78 -0.70 -4.12
C LEU A 114 5.74 -0.36 -2.64
N THR A 115 6.79 0.28 -2.13
CA THR A 115 6.82 0.84 -0.77
C THR A 115 6.63 2.34 -0.80
N ARG A 116 6.03 2.89 0.25
CA ARG A 116 5.88 4.35 0.43
C ARG A 116 6.42 4.78 1.79
N CYS A 117 7.19 5.86 1.76
CA CYS A 117 7.90 6.47 2.87
C CYS A 117 7.46 7.93 3.00
N ASP A 118 6.80 8.31 4.10
CA ASP A 118 6.37 9.70 4.34
C ASP A 118 5.61 10.34 3.16
N GLY A 119 4.77 9.55 2.49
CA GLY A 119 4.01 9.98 1.31
C GLY A 119 4.76 9.88 -0.03
N GLN A 120 6.03 9.49 -0.03
CA GLN A 120 6.85 9.33 -1.23
C GLN A 120 6.98 7.85 -1.63
N ASP A 121 6.70 7.55 -2.90
CA ASP A 121 6.82 6.20 -3.46
C ASP A 121 8.28 5.79 -3.69
N SER A 122 8.59 4.51 -3.50
CA SER A 122 9.88 3.91 -3.86
C SER A 122 10.07 3.81 -5.36
N THR A 123 11.34 3.75 -5.78
CA THR A 123 11.72 3.42 -7.16
C THR A 123 11.65 1.93 -7.45
N ASP A 124 11.78 1.09 -6.41
CA ASP A 124 11.54 -0.35 -6.50
C ASP A 124 10.04 -0.60 -6.62
N VAL A 125 9.62 -1.01 -7.83
CA VAL A 125 8.22 -1.19 -8.20
C VAL A 125 8.08 -2.50 -8.98
N HIS A 126 7.29 -3.41 -8.43
CA HIS A 126 6.92 -4.65 -9.11
C HIS A 126 5.64 -4.42 -9.90
N THR A 127 5.63 -4.79 -11.18
CA THR A 127 4.55 -4.46 -12.11
C THR A 127 3.96 -5.70 -12.76
N TYR A 128 2.64 -5.83 -12.66
CA TYR A 128 1.83 -6.88 -13.26
C TYR A 128 0.89 -6.26 -14.29
N SER A 129 1.19 -6.45 -15.58
CA SER A 129 0.39 -5.94 -16.70
C SER A 129 -0.15 -7.05 -17.61
N GLN A 130 0.30 -8.29 -17.42
CA GLN A 130 -0.19 -9.41 -18.20
C GLN A 130 -1.60 -9.77 -17.75
N HIS A 131 -2.52 -9.87 -18.71
CA HIS A 131 -3.85 -10.34 -18.41
C HIS A 131 -3.81 -11.80 -17.93
N VAL A 132 -4.34 -12.03 -16.73
CA VAL A 132 -4.50 -13.35 -16.15
C VAL A 132 -5.97 -13.65 -15.91
N HIS A 133 -6.44 -14.79 -16.44
CA HIS A 133 -7.84 -15.25 -16.30
C HIS A 133 -8.13 -15.93 -14.96
N THR A 134 -7.09 -16.19 -14.16
CA THR A 134 -7.17 -16.88 -12.88
C THR A 134 -6.29 -16.14 -11.88
N TRP A 135 -6.65 -16.25 -10.60
CA TRP A 135 -5.84 -15.74 -9.52
C TRP A 135 -4.47 -16.41 -9.51
N LYS A 136 -3.43 -15.59 -9.34
CA LYS A 136 -2.04 -16.01 -9.27
C LYS A 136 -1.48 -15.66 -7.89
N ASN A 137 -0.63 -16.53 -7.38
CA ASN A 137 0.14 -16.27 -6.17
C ASN A 137 1.50 -15.71 -6.60
N ASP A 138 2.01 -14.74 -5.87
CA ASP A 138 3.40 -14.29 -6.01
C ASP A 138 4.01 -13.94 -4.65
N SER A 139 5.33 -13.90 -4.61
CA SER A 139 6.12 -13.45 -3.47
C SER A 139 7.29 -12.60 -3.95
N ILE A 140 7.25 -11.32 -3.60
CA ILE A 140 8.27 -10.34 -3.98
C ILE A 140 9.04 -9.84 -2.75
N THR A 141 10.23 -9.33 -3.01
CA THR A 141 11.04 -8.63 -2.01
C THR A 141 11.01 -7.15 -2.34
N LEU A 142 10.69 -6.32 -1.34
CA LEU A 142 10.72 -4.86 -1.40
C LEU A 142 11.71 -4.30 -0.40
N TYR A 143 12.28 -3.13 -0.69
CA TYR A 143 13.19 -2.44 0.23
C TYR A 143 12.44 -1.42 1.10
N PRO A 144 12.61 -1.45 2.44
CA PRO A 144 11.92 -0.53 3.32
C PRO A 144 12.51 0.88 3.27
N CYS A 145 11.79 1.81 3.89
CA CYS A 145 12.24 3.17 4.12
C CYS A 145 13.53 3.18 4.96
N PRO A 146 14.59 3.92 4.54
CA PRO A 146 15.83 4.02 5.30
C PRO A 146 15.63 4.62 6.69
N HIS A 147 14.66 5.54 6.81
CA HIS A 147 14.36 6.30 8.01
C HIS A 147 12.86 6.40 8.19
N GLY A 148 12.25 5.48 8.94
CA GLY A 148 10.85 5.62 9.37
C GLY A 148 9.97 4.44 9.01
N ASP A 149 8.67 4.70 9.04
CA ASP A 149 7.63 3.70 8.81
C ASP A 149 7.51 3.42 7.32
N THR A 150 7.38 2.15 6.97
CA THR A 150 7.18 1.71 5.59
C THR A 150 5.76 1.22 5.42
N THR A 151 5.06 1.70 4.39
CA THR A 151 3.81 1.08 3.97
C THR A 151 4.02 0.37 2.64
N VAL A 152 3.40 -0.79 2.45
CA VAL A 152 3.28 -1.43 1.13
C VAL A 152 2.02 -0.90 0.44
N VAL A 153 2.17 -0.50 -0.81
CA VAL A 153 1.11 0.08 -1.64
C VAL A 153 0.83 -0.87 -2.80
N PHE A 154 -0.43 -1.27 -2.93
CA PHE A 154 -0.99 -1.97 -4.09
C PHE A 154 -1.70 -0.94 -4.96
N ARG A 155 -1.08 -0.56 -6.07
CA ARG A 155 -1.56 0.48 -6.97
C ARG A 155 -2.21 -0.14 -8.19
N GLY A 156 -3.51 0.08 -8.36
CA GLY A 156 -4.25 -0.33 -9.54
C GLY A 156 -4.31 0.81 -10.55
N SER A 157 -4.00 0.54 -11.82
CA SER A 157 -4.11 1.50 -12.92
C SER A 157 -4.92 0.93 -14.07
N LEU A 158 -6.05 1.55 -14.39
CA LEU A 158 -7.09 1.03 -15.30
C LEU A 158 -7.48 2.09 -16.33
N ASN A 159 -7.82 1.67 -17.56
CA ASN A 159 -8.29 2.59 -18.62
C ASN A 159 -9.81 2.55 -18.82
N VAL A 160 -10.41 1.36 -18.98
CA VAL A 160 -11.85 1.18 -19.25
C VAL A 160 -12.31 -0.19 -18.80
N ALA A 161 -13.48 -0.29 -18.16
CA ALA A 161 -14.23 -1.52 -17.89
C ALA A 161 -13.35 -2.74 -17.55
N SER A 162 -12.37 -2.56 -16.69
CA SER A 162 -11.37 -3.57 -16.34
C SER A 162 -11.19 -3.60 -14.83
N ALA A 163 -10.44 -4.58 -14.33
CA ALA A 163 -10.28 -4.72 -12.90
C ALA A 163 -8.92 -5.31 -12.54
N VAL A 164 -8.47 -4.97 -11.35
CA VAL A 164 -7.39 -5.67 -10.64
C VAL A 164 -7.92 -6.10 -9.28
N GLY A 165 -7.38 -7.19 -8.75
CA GLY A 165 -7.73 -7.69 -7.43
C GLY A 165 -6.52 -8.17 -6.67
N VAL A 166 -6.60 -8.07 -5.34
CA VAL A 166 -5.59 -8.54 -4.39
C VAL A 166 -6.29 -9.28 -3.24
N ASP A 167 -5.76 -10.43 -2.85
CA ASP A 167 -6.17 -11.20 -1.67
C ASP A 167 -4.96 -11.79 -0.93
N THR A 168 -5.19 -12.34 0.27
CA THR A 168 -4.27 -13.14 1.08
C THR A 168 -2.89 -12.51 1.28
N VAL A 169 -2.88 -11.21 1.56
CA VAL A 169 -1.65 -10.42 1.73
C VAL A 169 -0.93 -10.81 3.02
N SER A 170 0.36 -11.10 2.89
CA SER A 170 1.29 -11.30 3.99
C SER A 170 2.54 -10.45 3.77
N ILE A 171 2.79 -9.52 4.67
CA ILE A 171 3.98 -8.65 4.71
C ILE A 171 4.80 -9.08 5.92
N MET A 172 6.04 -9.51 5.72
CA MET A 172 6.92 -9.98 6.79
C MET A 172 8.23 -9.21 6.78
N THR A 173 8.62 -8.68 7.94
CA THR A 173 9.92 -8.05 8.14
C THR A 173 10.92 -9.05 8.73
N GLY A 174 12.17 -8.97 8.30
CA GLY A 174 13.24 -9.86 8.76
C GLY A 174 13.43 -11.12 7.90
N LYS A 175 14.61 -11.74 8.08
CA LYS A 175 15.25 -12.80 7.26
C LYS A 175 14.41 -13.28 6.06
N VAL A 176 14.73 -12.70 4.90
CA VAL A 176 14.58 -13.37 3.60
C VAL A 176 15.20 -14.75 3.75
N PHE A 177 14.40 -15.80 3.67
CA PHE A 177 14.95 -17.14 3.52
C PHE A 177 15.48 -17.21 2.10
N ASP A 178 16.81 -17.19 1.95
CA ASP A 178 17.46 -17.56 0.70
C ASP A 178 16.96 -18.98 0.34
N LEU A 179 16.19 -19.09 -0.75
CA LEU A 179 15.79 -20.36 -1.36
C LEU A 179 16.86 -20.81 -2.35
#